data_AF-A0A0T7BPH8-F1
#
_entry.id   AF-A0A0T7BPH8-F1
#
_cell.length_a   1.000
_cell.length_b   1.000
_cell.length_c   1.000
_cell.angle_alpha   90.00
_cell.angle_beta   90.00
_cell.angle_gamma   90.00
#
_symmetry.space_group_name_H-M   'P 1'
#
loop_
_entity.id
_entity.type
_entity.pdbx_description
1 polymer ?
#
loop_
_entity_poly.entity_id
_entity_poly.type
_entity_poly.pdbx_seq_one_letter_code
_entity_poly.pdbx_strand_id
1 'polypeptide(L)' 'MLNAVEFQAKIQNGLIQIPDQYKQELGEGEDIKVIVLVQKKLSQKKDIIDELTEHPVQVNGFLSREEIYNR' A
#
# COMPACT_ATOMS: atom_id res chain seq x y z
N MET A 1 25.44 -19.93 17.71
CA MET A 1 25.30 -18.47 17.51
C MET A 1 24.07 -18.25 16.66
N LEU A 2 23.24 -17.24 16.96
CA LEU A 2 22.07 -16.91 16.14
C LEU A 2 22.49 -15.87 15.11
N ASN A 3 22.42 -16.22 13.83
CA ASN A 3 22.65 -15.29 12.72
C ASN A 3 21.31 -14.96 12.06
N ALA A 4 21.11 -13.70 11.71
CA ALA A 4 19.93 -13.22 11.03
C ALA A 4 20.34 -12.56 9.70
N VAL A 5 19.60 -12.87 8.65
CA VAL A 5 19.79 -12.32 7.32
C VAL A 5 18.50 -11.61 6.92
N GLU A 6 18.60 -10.34 6.53
CA GLU A 6 17.48 -9.56 6.01
C GLU A 6 17.65 -9.39 4.49
N PHE A 7 16.59 -9.66 3.75
CA PHE A 7 16.55 -9.41 2.31
C PHE A 7 15.14 -9.03 1.86
N GLN A 8 15.07 -8.29 0.75
CA GLN A 8 13.82 -7.94 0.10
C GLN A 8 13.54 -8.89 -1.06
N ALA A 9 12.39 -9.56 -1.01
CA ALA A 9 11.92 -10.42 -2.09
C ALA A 9 10.44 -10.15 -2.39
N LYS A 10 10.01 -10.50 -3.60
CA LYS A 10 8.60 -10.49 -3.98
C LYS A 10 8.01 -11.88 -3.73
N ILE A 11 6.79 -11.90 -3.21
CA ILE A 11 5.99 -13.12 -3.12
C ILE A 11 5.50 -13.45 -4.54
N GLN A 12 5.85 -14.63 -5.04
CA GLN A 12 5.40 -15.14 -6.34
C GLN A 12 4.68 -16.47 -6.12
N ASN A 13 3.40 -16.55 -6.49
CA ASN A 13 2.57 -17.74 -6.32
C ASN A 13 2.55 -18.27 -4.87
N GLY A 14 2.54 -17.37 -3.89
CA GLY A 14 2.58 -17.73 -2.46
C GLY A 14 3.95 -18.16 -1.94
N LEU A 15 5.00 -18.12 -2.77
CA LEU A 15 6.35 -18.50 -2.41
C LEU A 15 7.25 -17.27 -2.27
N ILE A 16 8.06 -17.24 -1.20
CA ILE A 16 9.18 -16.31 -1.05
C ILE A 16 10.42 -17.05 -1.52
N GLN A 17 11.03 -16.59 -2.60
CA GLN A 17 12.28 -17.18 -3.09
C GLN A 17 13.46 -16.52 -2.38
N ILE A 18 14.31 -17.33 -1.75
CA ILE A 18 15.58 -16.88 -1.19
C ILE A 18 16.52 -16.51 -2.35
N PRO A 19 17.04 -15.28 -2.41
CA PRO A 19 18.01 -14.88 -3.43
C PRO A 19 19.29 -15.73 -3.36
N ASP A 20 19.91 -16.00 -4.51
CA ASP A 20 21.06 -16.92 -4.61
C ASP A 20 22.21 -16.57 -3.66
N GLN A 21 22.45 -15.27 -3.45
CA GLN A 21 23.50 -14.76 -2.55
C GLN A 21 23.34 -15.23 -1.09
N TYR A 22 22.15 -15.64 -0.67
CA TYR A 22 21.87 -16.08 0.69
C TYR A 22 21.68 -17.60 0.82
N LYS A 23 21.66 -18.35 -0.29
CA LYS A 23 21.46 -19.81 -0.27
C LYS A 23 22.61 -20.57 0.40
N GLN A 24 23.82 -20.02 0.36
CA GLN A 24 24.98 -20.63 1.03
C GLN A 24 24.92 -20.45 2.55
N GLU A 25 24.36 -19.34 3.04
CA GLU A 25 24.20 -19.07 4.47
C GLU A 25 22.96 -19.75 5.06
N LEU A 26 21.86 -19.79 4.30
CA LEU A 26 20.61 -20.46 4.65
C LEU A 26 20.64 -21.89 4.10
N GLY A 27 21.43 -22.76 4.73
CA GLY A 27 21.62 -24.15 4.32
C GLY A 27 20.32 -24.96 4.32
N GLU A 28 20.26 -25.98 3.47
CA GLU A 28 19.16 -26.95 3.46
C GLU A 28 19.14 -27.78 4.76
N GLY A 29 17.97 -27.92 5.38
CA GLY A 29 17.77 -28.78 6.56
C GLY A 29 17.91 -28.10 7.92
N GLU A 30 18.22 -26.81 7.97
CA GLU A 30 18.26 -26.03 9.21
C GLU A 30 16.86 -25.53 9.60
N ASP A 31 16.53 -25.59 10.90
CA ASP A 31 15.31 -25.00 11.45
C ASP A 31 15.44 -23.47 11.49
N ILE A 32 14.68 -22.76 10.66
CA ILE A 32 14.71 -21.30 10.57
C ILE A 32 13.45 -20.62 11.09
N LYS A 33 13.61 -19.42 11.65
CA LYS A 33 12.51 -18.51 11.99
C LYS A 33 12.41 -17.42 10.92
N VAL A 34 11.26 -17.32 10.25
CA VAL A 34 11.01 -16.30 9.22
C VAL A 34 10.18 -15.14 9.79
N ILE A 35 10.60 -13.90 9.53
CA ILE A 35 9.84 -12.68 9.84
C ILE A 35 9.51 -11.99 8.52
N VAL A 36 8.22 -11.79 8.23
CA VAL A 36 7.76 -11.16 6.98
C VAL A 36 7.21 -9.78 7.28
N LEU A 37 7.86 -8.75 6.74
CA LEU A 37 7.40 -7.35 6.81
C LEU A 37 6.82 -6.96 5.45
N VAL A 38 5.53 -6.59 5.43
CA VAL A 38 4.82 -6.21 4.19
C VAL A 38 4.70 -4.70 4.12
N GLN A 39 5.40 -4.08 3.17
CA GLN A 39 5.18 -2.68 2.84
C GLN A 39 3.95 -2.58 1.93
N LYS A 40 2.76 -2.42 2.54
CA LYS A 40 1.56 -2.10 1.78
C LYS A 40 1.75 -0.72 1.17
N LYS A 41 1.84 -0.65 -0.16
CA LYS A 41 1.49 0.60 -0.84
C LYS A 41 0.04 0.86 -0.47
N LEU A 42 -0.21 1.87 0.33
CA LEU A 42 -1.53 2.46 0.40
C LEU A 42 -1.81 2.86 -1.04
N SER A 43 -2.63 2.09 -1.76
CA SER A 43 -3.25 2.63 -2.95
C SER A 43 -3.87 3.93 -2.47
N GLN A 44 -3.44 5.05 -3.02
CA GLN A 44 -4.20 6.28 -2.97
C GLN A 44 -5.48 5.97 -3.74
N LYS A 45 -6.39 5.22 -3.12
CA LYS A 45 -7.77 5.16 -3.55
C LYS A 45 -8.24 6.59 -3.39
N LYS A 46 -8.54 7.23 -4.52
CA LYS A 46 -9.22 8.52 -4.52
C LYS A 46 -10.43 8.37 -3.60
N ASP A 47 -10.48 9.18 -2.56
CA ASP A 47 -11.64 9.22 -1.68
C ASP A 47 -12.76 10.00 -2.39
N ILE A 48 -13.98 9.93 -1.86
CA ILE A 48 -15.13 10.65 -2.39
C ILE A 48 -14.86 12.15 -2.50
N ILE A 49 -14.03 12.71 -1.62
CA ILE A 49 -13.62 14.12 -1.66
C ILE A 49 -12.72 14.40 -2.87
N ASP A 50 -11.77 13.52 -3.18
CA ASP A 50 -10.92 13.65 -4.37
C ASP A 50 -11.77 13.59 -5.65
N GLU A 51 -12.72 12.65 -5.70
CA GLU A 51 -13.64 12.49 -6.83
C GLU A 51 -14.51 13.73 -7.03
N LEU A 52 -15.13 14.26 -5.97
CA LEU A 52 -15.98 15.45 -6.05
C LEU A 52 -15.20 16.73 -6.36
N THR A 53 -13.91 16.77 -6.01
CA THR A 53 -13.04 17.91 -6.34
C THR A 53 -12.72 17.95 -7.84
N GLU A 54 -12.45 16.79 -8.45
CA GLU A 54 -12.21 16.69 -9.90
C GLU A 54 -13.52 16.70 -10.71
N HIS A 55 -14.61 16.17 -10.15
CA HIS A 55 -15.91 16.01 -10.79
C HIS A 55 -17.04 16.54 -9.88
N PRO A 56 -17.19 17.88 -9.77
CA PRO A 56 -18.24 18.47 -8.94
C PRO A 56 -19.63 18.11 -9.47
N VAL A 57 -20.53 17.75 -8.55
CA VAL A 57 -21.93 17.48 -8.87
C VAL A 57 -22.65 18.80 -9.14
N GLN A 58 -23.24 18.92 -10.32
CA GLN A 58 -24.07 20.07 -10.66
C GLN A 58 -25.46 19.91 -10.03
N VAL A 59 -25.84 20.86 -9.19
CA VAL A 59 -27.17 20.93 -8.58
C VAL A 59 -27.90 22.16 -9.12
N ASN A 60 -29.19 22.01 -9.42
CA ASN A 60 -30.03 23.13 -9.85
C ASN A 60 -30.68 23.80 -8.62
N GLY A 61 -30.96 25.10 -8.71
CA GLY A 61 -31.70 25.84 -7.68
C GLY A 61 -30.88 26.31 -6.48
N PHE A 62 -29.55 26.40 -6.62
CA PHE A 62 -28.72 27.07 -5.61
C PHE A 62 -28.82 28.59 -5.81
N LEU A 63 -29.02 29.32 -4.71
CA LEU A 63 -28.87 30.77 -4.70
C LEU A 63 -27.37 31.08 -4.53
N SER A 64 -26.88 32.04 -5.29
CA SER A 64 -25.56 32.63 -5.05
C SER A 64 -25.51 33.24 -3.65
N ARG A 65 -24.29 33.40 -3.13
CA ARG A 65 -24.07 34.04 -1.83
C ARG A 65 -24.72 35.43 -1.79
N GLU A 66 -24.61 36.18 -2.88
CA GLU A 66 -25.21 37.51 -3.03
C GLU A 66 -26.74 37.47 -2.97
N GLU A 67 -27.37 36.46 -3.60
CA GLU A 67 -28.83 36.27 -3.53
C GLU A 67 -29.34 35.92 -2.13
N ILE A 68 -28.52 35.26 -1.30
CA ILE A 68 -28.88 34.94 0.09
C ILE A 68 -28.82 36.18 0.99
N TYR A 69 -27.83 37.06 0.82
CA TYR A 69 -27.66 38.25 1.66
C TYR A 69 -28.53 39.43 1.25
N ASN A 70 -29.08 39.43 0.04
CA ASN A 70 -30.00 40.47 -0.45
C ASN A 70 -31.49 40.13 -0.17
N ARG A 71 -31.76 39.22 0.77
CA ARG A 71 -33.10 38.78 1.18
C ARG A 71 -33.55 39.37 2.51
#